data_AF-A0AAU5YTU7-F1
#
_entry.id   AF-A0AAU5YTU7-F1
#
_cell.length_a   1.000
_cell.length_b   1.000
_cell.length_c   1.000
_cell.angle_alpha   90.00
_cell.angle_beta   90.00
_cell.angle_gamma   90.00
#
_symmetry.space_group_name_H-M   'P 1'
#
loop_
_entity.id
_entity.type
_entity.pdbx_description
1 polymer ?
#
loop_
_entity_poly.entity_id
_entity_poly.type
_entity_poly.pdbx_seq_one_letter_code
_entity_poly.pdbx_strand_id
1 'polypeptide(L)'
;MAPIKESLTWYDFARAYVAMKWPHAAPNSRDSPNETMTLVTTQLLGDRPGRPADDVLRRALRGGAFVVQTPDEEAPPVDIANALRWVAKASLPLTTLKNPADIRSVLDSLKLTVAGAPAAAETVRRKRAVLFNSLAYAVELGELPKNPVTLVKWKLPKVTKEVDRRVVVNPRQAAELLGAVSCVGGYRRARGL
;
A
#
# COMPACT_ATOMS: atom_id res chain seq x y z
N MET A 1 -22.84 29.29 13.80
CA MET A 1 -21.55 28.60 13.91
C MET A 1 -21.69 27.26 13.21
N ALA A 2 -20.99 27.03 12.10
CA ALA A 2 -20.98 25.72 11.45
C ALA A 2 -20.32 24.71 12.39
N PRO A 3 -20.83 23.46 12.50
CA PRO A 3 -20.22 22.46 13.36
C PRO A 3 -18.76 22.26 12.94
N ILE A 4 -17.85 22.29 13.91
CA ILE A 4 -16.45 21.92 13.73
C ILE A 4 -16.48 20.46 13.28
N LYS A 5 -16.37 20.21 11.98
CA LYS A 5 -16.23 18.86 11.45
C LYS A 5 -14.96 18.30 12.06
N GLU A 6 -15.09 17.32 12.97
CA GLU A 6 -13.93 16.62 13.51
C GLU A 6 -13.09 16.17 12.32
N SER A 7 -11.85 16.66 12.28
CA SER A 7 -10.98 16.43 11.14
C SER A 7 -10.69 14.94 11.04
N LEU A 8 -11.20 14.30 10.00
CA LEU A 8 -10.95 12.88 9.70
C LEU A 8 -9.45 12.60 9.78
N THR A 9 -9.05 11.63 10.60
CA THR A 9 -7.65 11.24 10.71
C THR A 9 -7.23 10.52 9.43
N TRP A 10 -5.93 10.59 9.10
CA TRP A 10 -5.39 9.81 7.99
C TRP A 10 -5.69 8.31 8.17
N TYR A 11 -5.55 7.78 9.39
CA TYR A 11 -5.79 6.38 9.69
C TYR A 11 -7.23 5.95 9.41
N ASP A 12 -8.23 6.71 9.84
CA ASP A 12 -9.64 6.40 9.60
C ASP A 12 -9.98 6.50 8.11
N PHE A 13 -9.45 7.52 7.44
CA PHE A 13 -9.56 7.66 5.99
C PHE A 13 -8.96 6.46 5.24
N ALA A 14 -7.75 6.04 5.61
CA ALA A 14 -7.05 4.94 4.96
C ALA A 14 -7.80 3.61 5.15
N ARG A 15 -8.39 3.37 6.33
CA ARG A 15 -9.26 2.22 6.57
C ARG A 15 -10.50 2.23 5.69
N ALA A 16 -11.18 3.37 5.59
CA ALA A 16 -12.35 3.53 4.72
C ALA A 16 -12.01 3.29 3.24
N TYR A 17 -10.87 3.84 2.77
CA TYR A 17 -10.39 3.62 1.40
C TYR A 17 -10.09 2.15 1.10
N VAL A 18 -9.40 1.46 2.02
CA VAL A 18 -9.08 0.03 1.85
C VAL A 18 -10.37 -0.79 1.85
N ALA A 19 -11.30 -0.55 2.78
CA ALA A 19 -12.59 -1.21 2.82
C ALA A 19 -13.41 -0.99 1.54
N MET A 20 -13.38 0.22 0.97
CA MET A 20 -14.04 0.53 -0.30
C MET A 20 -13.41 -0.22 -1.49
N LYS A 21 -12.08 -0.35 -1.52
CA LYS A 21 -11.37 -1.04 -2.61
C LYS A 21 -11.43 -2.56 -2.51
N TRP A 22 -11.55 -3.11 -1.30
CA TRP A 22 -11.41 -4.54 -1.03
C TRP A 22 -12.35 -5.47 -1.82
N PRO A 23 -13.67 -5.17 -1.95
CA PRO A 23 -14.61 -6.04 -2.67
C PRO A 23 -14.32 -6.12 -4.17
N HIS A 24 -13.75 -5.06 -4.74
CA HIS A 24 -13.48 -4.93 -6.17
C HIS A 24 -12.04 -5.29 -6.56
N ALA A 25 -11.17 -5.54 -5.57
CA ALA A 25 -9.77 -5.87 -5.80
C ALA A 25 -9.58 -7.40 -5.91
N ALA A 26 -8.90 -7.82 -6.98
CA ALA A 26 -8.36 -9.18 -7.09
C ALA A 26 -7.42 -9.48 -5.90
N PRO A 27 -7.32 -10.75 -5.45
CA PRO A 27 -6.53 -11.11 -4.25
C PRO A 27 -5.10 -10.55 -4.26
N ASN A 28 -4.37 -10.71 -5.38
CA ASN A 28 -3.00 -10.22 -5.52
C ASN A 28 -2.90 -8.69 -5.55
N SER A 29 -3.98 -8.01 -5.93
CA SER A 29 -4.05 -6.55 -5.96
C SER A 29 -4.34 -5.93 -4.60
N ARG A 30 -4.73 -6.72 -3.58
CA ARG A 30 -5.02 -6.24 -2.21
C ARG A 30 -3.75 -5.94 -1.40
N ASP A 31 -2.65 -6.64 -1.68
CA ASP A 31 -1.37 -6.42 -0.98
C ASP A 31 -0.81 -5.02 -1.27
N SER A 32 -0.95 -4.51 -2.49
CA SER A 32 -0.40 -3.20 -2.86
C SER A 32 -1.03 -2.03 -2.08
N PRO A 33 -2.36 -1.90 -1.97
CA PRO A 33 -3.01 -0.96 -1.06
C PRO A 33 -2.60 -1.16 0.39
N ASN A 34 -2.59 -2.39 0.89
CA ASN A 34 -2.24 -2.70 2.27
C ASN A 34 -0.81 -2.26 2.61
N GLU A 35 0.17 -2.62 1.77
CA GLU A 35 1.58 -2.23 1.91
C GLU A 35 1.73 -0.70 1.91
N THR A 36 1.11 -0.05 0.94
CA THR A 36 1.25 1.40 0.76
C THR A 36 0.62 2.15 1.92
N MET A 37 -0.60 1.78 2.32
CA MET A 37 -1.30 2.43 3.43
C MET A 37 -0.56 2.20 4.74
N THR A 38 0.05 1.03 4.95
CA THR A 38 0.92 0.79 6.11
C THR A 38 2.07 1.79 6.15
N LEU A 39 2.83 1.90 5.06
CA LEU A 39 4.01 2.76 5.00
C LEU A 39 3.64 4.23 5.17
N VAL A 40 2.62 4.70 4.47
CA VAL A 40 2.17 6.10 4.56
C VAL A 40 1.62 6.40 5.96
N THR A 41 0.86 5.47 6.55
CA THR A 41 0.35 5.64 7.92
C THR A 41 1.49 5.78 8.90
N THR A 42 2.52 4.92 8.84
CA THR A 42 3.68 5.04 9.75
C THR A 42 4.42 6.37 9.65
N GLN A 43 4.37 7.05 8.50
CA GLN A 43 4.96 8.38 8.32
C GLN A 43 4.04 9.51 8.80
N LEU A 44 2.74 9.26 8.88
CA LEU A 44 1.72 10.20 9.33
C LEU A 44 1.28 9.94 10.78
N LEU A 45 2.15 9.32 11.58
CA LEU A 45 2.00 9.23 13.03
C LEU A 45 2.75 10.37 13.68
N GLY A 46 2.05 11.14 14.52
CA GLY A 46 2.68 12.13 15.37
C GLY A 46 3.50 11.48 16.48
N ASP A 47 4.40 12.26 17.06
CA ASP A 47 5.15 11.81 18.23
C ASP A 47 4.23 11.71 19.46
N ARG A 48 4.25 10.55 20.12
CA ARG A 48 3.43 10.26 21.29
C ARG A 48 4.13 9.23 22.18
N PRO A 49 4.04 9.37 23.51
CA PRO A 49 4.60 8.40 24.43
C PRO A 49 3.96 7.02 24.25
N GLY A 50 4.74 5.98 24.56
CA GLY A 50 4.29 4.59 24.44
C GLY A 50 4.20 4.09 23.00
N ARG A 51 4.99 4.65 22.08
CA ARG A 51 5.10 4.16 20.70
C ARG A 51 5.51 2.68 20.69
N PRO A 52 4.69 1.78 20.12
CA PRO A 52 5.08 0.38 19.94
C PRO A 52 6.28 0.26 19.00
N ALA A 53 7.00 -0.87 19.10
CA ALA A 53 8.10 -1.17 18.18
C ALA A 53 7.63 -1.17 16.71
N ASP A 54 8.51 -0.75 15.80
CA ASP A 54 8.17 -0.57 14.38
C ASP A 54 7.72 -1.86 13.69
N ASP A 55 8.24 -3.01 14.12
CA ASP A 55 7.82 -4.31 13.61
C ASP A 55 6.40 -4.67 14.06
N VAL A 56 6.04 -4.37 15.32
CA VAL A 56 4.70 -4.54 15.87
C VAL A 56 3.71 -3.61 15.17
N LEU A 57 4.07 -2.34 14.98
CA LEU A 57 3.25 -1.38 14.23
C LEU A 57 2.98 -1.88 12.81
N ARG A 58 4.02 -2.32 12.10
CA ARG A 58 3.87 -2.82 10.74
C ARG A 58 2.99 -4.06 10.69
N ARG A 59 3.15 -5.00 11.63
CA ARG A 59 2.35 -6.23 11.71
C ARG A 59 0.90 -5.92 12.02
N ALA A 60 0.64 -5.01 12.96
CA ALA A 60 -0.70 -4.56 13.32
C ALA A 60 -1.42 -3.89 12.14
N LEU A 61 -0.72 -3.02 11.41
CA LEU A 61 -1.28 -2.35 10.24
C LEU A 61 -1.51 -3.30 9.06
N ARG A 62 -0.51 -4.14 8.74
CA ARG A 62 -0.55 -5.10 7.62
C ARG A 62 -1.57 -6.20 7.82
N GLY A 63 -1.62 -6.79 9.01
CA GLY A 63 -2.46 -7.95 9.30
C GLY A 63 -3.82 -7.60 9.89
N GLY A 64 -3.96 -6.41 10.48
CA GLY A 64 -5.20 -5.97 11.12
C GLY A 64 -5.86 -4.81 10.39
N ALA A 65 -5.30 -3.59 10.52
CA ALA A 65 -5.99 -2.36 10.12
C ALA A 65 -6.38 -2.28 8.64
N PHE A 66 -5.52 -2.80 7.75
CA PHE A 66 -5.72 -2.74 6.30
C PHE A 66 -6.10 -4.09 5.70
N VAL A 67 -6.71 -4.95 6.50
CA VAL A 67 -7.36 -6.19 6.08
C VAL A 67 -8.83 -6.09 6.46
N VAL A 68 -9.73 -6.39 5.53
CA VAL A 68 -11.15 -6.51 5.87
C VAL A 68 -11.32 -7.79 6.66
N GLN A 69 -11.58 -7.65 7.96
CA GLN A 69 -11.79 -8.77 8.84
C GLN A 69 -13.14 -9.44 8.54
N THR A 70 -13.17 -10.76 8.55
CA THR A 70 -14.40 -11.54 8.48
C THR A 70 -15.05 -11.68 9.86
N PRO A 71 -16.39 -11.81 9.96
CA PRO A 71 -17.08 -11.87 11.25
C PRO A 71 -16.61 -13.00 12.19
N ASP A 72 -16.05 -14.08 11.62
CA ASP A 72 -15.59 -15.27 12.35
C ASP A 72 -14.10 -15.22 12.74
N GLU A 73 -13.40 -14.11 12.50
CA GLU A 73 -11.98 -14.00 12.87
C GLU A 73 -11.79 -13.83 14.39
N GLU A 74 -10.80 -14.55 14.92
CA GLU A 74 -10.40 -14.46 16.31
C GLU A 74 -9.90 -13.05 16.65
N ALA A 75 -10.19 -12.61 17.87
CA ALA A 75 -9.75 -11.29 18.34
C ALA A 75 -8.22 -11.16 18.22
N PRO A 76 -7.70 -10.01 17.75
CA PRO A 76 -6.28 -9.84 17.59
C PRO A 76 -5.57 -9.95 18.94
N PRO A 77 -4.33 -10.49 18.96
CA PRO A 77 -3.50 -10.51 20.16
C PRO A 77 -3.42 -9.12 20.84
N VAL A 78 -3.29 -9.12 22.17
CA VAL A 78 -3.39 -7.90 23.00
C VAL A 78 -2.38 -6.83 22.58
N ASP A 79 -1.16 -7.22 22.22
CA ASP A 79 -0.11 -6.35 21.72
C ASP A 79 -0.51 -5.65 20.40
N ILE A 80 -1.13 -6.40 19.47
CA ILE A 80 -1.64 -5.87 18.20
C ILE A 80 -2.82 -4.91 18.45
N ALA A 81 -3.76 -5.29 19.32
CA ALA A 81 -4.89 -4.44 19.68
C ALA A 81 -4.41 -3.12 20.34
N ASN A 82 -3.41 -3.19 21.21
CA ASN A 82 -2.80 -2.02 21.85
C ASN A 82 -2.14 -1.11 20.81
N ALA A 83 -1.39 -1.70 19.87
CA ALA A 83 -0.73 -0.96 18.81
C ALA A 83 -1.73 -0.23 17.90
N LEU A 84 -2.83 -0.89 17.51
CA LEU A 84 -3.89 -0.27 16.71
C LEU A 84 -4.58 0.88 17.45
N ARG A 85 -4.83 0.73 18.76
CA ARG A 85 -5.38 1.83 19.59
C ARG A 85 -4.40 2.99 19.71
N TRP A 86 -3.10 2.72 19.80
CA TRP A 86 -2.08 3.75 19.81
C TRP A 86 -2.03 4.49 18.46
N VAL A 87 -2.03 3.77 17.35
CA VAL A 87 -2.08 4.32 15.98
C VAL A 87 -3.29 5.23 15.79
N ALA A 88 -4.49 4.80 16.20
CA ALA A 88 -5.70 5.59 16.07
C ALA A 88 -5.59 6.95 16.80
N LYS A 89 -4.94 6.96 17.96
CA LYS A 89 -4.67 8.21 18.69
C LYS A 89 -3.58 9.02 18.01
N ALA A 90 -2.46 8.40 17.64
CA ALA A 90 -1.25 9.03 17.11
C ALA A 90 -1.38 9.53 15.67
N SER A 91 -2.37 9.06 14.90
CA SER A 91 -2.56 9.47 13.50
C SER A 91 -2.80 10.97 13.37
N LEU A 92 -2.09 11.59 12.44
CA LEU A 92 -2.28 12.99 12.09
C LEU A 92 -3.60 13.20 11.31
N PRO A 93 -4.17 14.42 11.37
CA PRO A 93 -5.32 14.80 10.54
C PRO A 93 -5.03 14.67 9.04
N LEU A 94 -6.03 14.28 8.25
CA LEU A 94 -5.90 14.23 6.78
C LEU A 94 -5.54 15.60 6.18
N THR A 95 -5.95 16.67 6.84
CA THR A 95 -5.67 18.06 6.45
C THR A 95 -4.19 18.42 6.51
N THR A 96 -3.36 17.70 7.29
CA THR A 96 -1.90 17.87 7.32
C THR A 96 -1.29 17.71 5.92
N LEU A 97 -1.84 16.81 5.10
CA LEU A 97 -1.36 16.59 3.73
C LEU A 97 -1.61 17.76 2.77
N LYS A 98 -2.33 18.81 3.18
CA LYS A 98 -2.43 20.07 2.42
C LYS A 98 -1.09 20.81 2.36
N ASN A 99 -0.21 20.58 3.33
CA ASN A 99 1.12 21.17 3.37
C ASN A 99 2.07 20.46 2.37
N PRO A 100 2.67 21.18 1.41
CA PRO A 100 3.62 20.61 0.46
C PRO A 100 4.83 19.90 1.10
N ALA A 101 5.26 20.33 2.29
CA ALA A 101 6.38 19.70 3.00
C ALA A 101 6.04 18.29 3.48
N ASP A 102 4.85 18.12 4.06
CA ASP A 102 4.39 16.84 4.62
C ASP A 102 4.15 15.81 3.53
N ILE A 103 3.47 16.21 2.43
CA ILE A 103 3.29 15.31 1.28
C ILE A 103 4.62 14.96 0.60
N ARG A 104 5.61 15.87 0.60
CA ARG A 104 6.95 15.57 0.08
C ARG A 104 7.67 14.54 0.95
N SER A 105 7.60 14.68 2.27
CA SER A 105 8.16 13.71 3.22
C SER A 105 7.54 12.32 3.02
N VAL A 106 6.22 12.26 2.90
CA VAL A 106 5.49 11.01 2.58
C VAL A 106 5.97 10.43 1.26
N LEU A 107 6.07 11.24 0.19
CA LEU A 107 6.55 10.75 -1.10
C LEU A 107 7.99 10.24 -1.01
N ASP A 108 8.89 10.96 -0.33
CA ASP A 108 10.28 10.55 -0.17
C ASP A 108 10.44 9.26 0.63
N SER A 109 9.55 8.99 1.61
CA SER A 109 9.50 7.71 2.30
C SER A 109 9.20 6.53 1.36
N LEU A 110 8.46 6.75 0.26
CA LEU A 110 8.18 5.71 -0.74
C LEU A 110 9.42 5.28 -1.52
N LYS A 111 10.47 6.11 -1.56
CA LYS A 111 11.74 5.77 -2.22
C LYS A 111 12.61 4.84 -1.38
N LEU A 112 12.29 4.65 -0.10
CA LEU A 112 13.08 3.84 0.79
C LEU A 112 12.41 2.49 1.04
N THR A 113 13.24 1.47 1.17
CA THR A 113 12.84 0.16 1.68
C THR A 113 12.76 0.22 3.21
N VAL A 114 12.22 -0.84 3.82
CA VAL A 114 12.22 -0.99 5.28
C VAL A 114 13.63 -0.95 5.87
N ALA A 115 14.63 -1.40 5.11
CA ALA A 115 16.04 -1.38 5.51
C ALA A 115 16.73 -0.02 5.23
N GLY A 116 16.00 1.00 4.75
CA GLY A 116 16.56 2.32 4.41
C GLY A 116 17.29 2.38 3.07
N ALA A 117 17.42 1.27 2.35
CA ALA A 117 18.00 1.25 1.01
C ALA A 117 17.02 1.81 -0.05
N PRO A 118 17.49 2.31 -1.20
CA PRO A 118 16.61 2.73 -2.30
C PRO A 118 15.70 1.60 -2.79
N ALA A 119 14.39 1.87 -2.86
CA ALA A 119 13.40 0.95 -3.36
C ALA A 119 13.45 0.86 -4.90
N ALA A 120 13.12 -0.32 -5.43
CA ALA A 120 13.03 -0.54 -6.86
C ALA A 120 12.04 0.45 -7.51
N ALA A 121 12.40 1.01 -8.66
CA ALA A 121 11.63 2.07 -9.31
C ALA A 121 10.16 1.66 -9.60
N GLU A 122 9.92 0.39 -9.91
CA GLU A 122 8.56 -0.15 -10.10
C GLU A 122 7.76 -0.20 -8.80
N THR A 123 8.42 -0.53 -7.67
CA THR A 123 7.78 -0.51 -6.35
C THR A 123 7.38 0.91 -5.97
N VAL A 124 8.26 1.89 -6.23
CA VAL A 124 7.97 3.31 -5.99
C VAL A 124 6.79 3.80 -6.85
N ARG A 125 6.75 3.40 -8.14
CA ARG A 125 5.62 3.70 -9.05
C ARG A 125 4.30 3.16 -8.51
N ARG A 126 4.26 1.88 -8.16
CA ARG A 126 3.08 1.20 -7.63
C ARG A 126 2.56 1.89 -6.37
N LYS A 127 3.45 2.13 -5.40
CA LYS A 127 3.11 2.80 -4.13
C LYS A 127 2.58 4.22 -4.35
N ARG A 128 3.22 4.99 -5.23
CA ARG A 128 2.72 6.34 -5.59
C ARG A 128 1.34 6.28 -6.26
N ALA A 129 1.10 5.32 -7.14
CA ALA A 129 -0.20 5.20 -7.82
C ALA A 129 -1.33 4.95 -6.81
N VAL A 130 -1.10 4.07 -5.82
CA VAL A 130 -2.05 3.84 -4.74
C VAL A 130 -2.30 5.12 -3.93
N LEU A 131 -1.24 5.82 -3.51
CA LEU A 131 -1.37 7.08 -2.75
C LEU A 131 -2.09 8.17 -3.55
N PHE A 132 -1.82 8.27 -4.85
CA PHE A 132 -2.51 9.22 -5.72
C PHE A 132 -4.01 8.92 -5.80
N ASN A 133 -4.37 7.64 -5.98
CA ASN A 133 -5.76 7.20 -6.06
C ASN A 133 -6.50 7.38 -4.73
N SER A 134 -5.85 7.12 -3.59
CA SER A 134 -6.46 7.38 -2.29
C SER A 134 -6.71 8.87 -2.09
N LEU A 135 -5.75 9.73 -2.42
CA LEU A 135 -5.93 11.18 -2.29
C LEU A 135 -6.93 11.77 -3.30
N ALA A 136 -7.09 11.15 -4.48
CA ALA A 136 -8.17 11.49 -5.38
C ALA A 136 -9.54 11.15 -4.75
N TYR A 137 -9.66 9.99 -4.13
CA TYR A 137 -10.87 9.61 -3.38
C TYR A 137 -11.17 10.55 -2.20
N ALA A 138 -10.13 11.03 -1.49
CA ALA A 138 -10.31 12.06 -0.45
C ALA A 138 -10.86 13.38 -1.00
N VAL A 139 -10.54 13.74 -2.24
CA VAL A 139 -11.09 14.91 -2.93
C VAL A 139 -12.54 14.67 -3.34
N GLU A 140 -12.87 13.46 -3.83
CA GLU A 140 -14.24 13.06 -4.16
C GLU A 140 -15.17 13.12 -2.94
N LEU A 141 -14.67 12.75 -1.75
CA LEU A 141 -15.38 12.87 -0.48
C LEU A 141 -15.47 14.31 0.06
N GLY A 142 -14.81 15.27 -0.59
CA GLY A 142 -14.79 16.68 -0.18
C GLY A 142 -13.90 16.98 1.04
N GLU A 143 -13.05 16.05 1.48
CA GLU A 143 -12.14 16.27 2.61
C GLU A 143 -10.92 17.12 2.21
N LEU A 144 -10.53 17.04 0.93
CA LEU A 144 -9.45 17.82 0.34
C LEU A 144 -9.95 18.61 -0.88
N PRO A 145 -9.53 19.88 -1.07
CA PRO A 145 -9.95 20.67 -2.22
C PRO A 145 -9.28 20.22 -3.53
N LYS A 146 -8.08 19.65 -3.45
CA LYS A 146 -7.28 19.16 -4.58
C LYS A 146 -6.32 18.09 -4.11
N ASN A 147 -5.92 17.19 -5.02
CA ASN A 147 -4.95 16.15 -4.71
C ASN A 147 -3.55 16.76 -4.43
N PRO A 148 -3.01 16.63 -3.21
CA PRO A 148 -1.78 17.30 -2.80
C PRO A 148 -0.52 16.72 -3.47
N VAL A 149 -0.59 15.51 -4.04
CA VAL A 149 0.52 14.94 -4.84
C VAL A 149 0.86 15.82 -6.04
N THR A 150 -0.11 16.59 -6.54
CA THR A 150 0.10 17.53 -7.66
C THR A 150 0.80 18.83 -7.26
N LEU A 151 0.89 19.13 -5.95
CA LEU A 151 1.54 20.33 -5.44
C LEU A 151 3.07 20.22 -5.47
N VAL A 152 3.60 18.99 -5.44
CA VAL A 152 5.04 18.75 -5.36
C VAL A 152 5.58 18.25 -6.70
N LYS A 153 6.57 18.97 -7.25
CA LYS A 153 7.40 18.48 -8.36
C LYS A 153 8.32 17.37 -7.84
N TRP A 154 7.81 16.15 -7.86
CA TRP A 154 8.51 14.96 -7.37
C TRP A 154 9.04 14.11 -8.53
N LYS A 155 10.35 13.82 -8.53
CA LYS A 155 10.99 12.99 -9.56
C LYS A 155 10.96 11.53 -9.15
N LEU A 156 10.37 10.68 -10.00
CA LEU A 156 10.44 9.24 -9.85
C LEU A 156 11.88 8.74 -10.07
N PRO A 157 12.29 7.67 -9.37
CA PRO A 157 13.51 6.94 -9.71
C PRO A 157 13.45 6.50 -11.18
N LYS A 158 14.56 6.63 -11.90
CA LYS A 158 14.66 6.12 -13.28
C LYS A 158 14.52 4.60 -13.24
N VAL A 159 13.65 4.07 -14.09
CA VAL A 159 13.54 2.62 -14.32
C VAL A 159 14.56 2.27 -15.39
N THR A 160 15.68 1.67 -15.02
CA THR A 160 16.50 0.95 -15.98
C THR A 160 15.95 -0.46 -16.03
N LYS A 161 15.21 -0.80 -17.11
CA LYS A 161 14.83 -2.19 -17.38
C LYS A 161 16.07 -2.90 -17.91
N GLU A 162 16.93 -3.36 -17.01
CA GLU A 162 18.00 -4.27 -17.37
C GLU A 162 17.43 -5.69 -17.38
N VAL A 163 17.43 -6.32 -18.55
CA VAL A 163 17.01 -7.71 -18.69
C VAL A 163 18.24 -8.57 -18.45
N ASP A 164 18.24 -9.34 -17.36
CA ASP A 164 19.30 -10.33 -17.13
C ASP A 164 19.19 -11.45 -18.16
N ARG A 165 20.14 -11.47 -19.11
CA ARG A 165 20.21 -12.46 -20.19
C ARG A 165 20.45 -13.88 -19.69
N ARG A 166 20.83 -14.07 -18.42
CA ARG A 166 21.02 -15.39 -17.79
C ARG A 166 19.71 -16.01 -17.31
N VAL A 167 18.69 -15.18 -17.07
CA VAL A 167 17.38 -15.60 -16.56
C VAL A 167 16.34 -15.66 -17.69
N VAL A 168 16.58 -14.96 -18.80
CA VAL A 168 15.69 -14.97 -19.96
C VAL A 168 16.09 -16.07 -20.95
N VAL A 169 15.13 -16.90 -21.32
CA VAL A 169 15.30 -17.94 -22.33
C VAL A 169 15.65 -17.31 -23.69
N ASN A 170 16.69 -17.85 -24.33
CA ASN A 170 17.05 -17.46 -25.68
C ASN A 170 16.03 -18.00 -26.70
N PRO A 171 16.00 -17.49 -27.95
CA PRO A 171 15.01 -17.90 -28.94
C PRO A 171 14.95 -19.41 -29.20
N ARG A 172 16.09 -20.11 -29.09
CA ARG A 172 16.16 -21.56 -29.23
C ARG A 172 15.51 -22.27 -28.04
N GLN A 173 15.84 -21.88 -26.81
CA GLN A 173 15.23 -22.41 -25.61
C GLN A 173 13.73 -22.11 -25.55
N ALA A 174 13.29 -20.97 -26.07
CA ALA A 174 11.87 -20.65 -26.21
C ALA A 174 11.17 -21.61 -27.19
N ALA A 175 11.78 -21.93 -28.34
CA ALA A 175 11.24 -22.91 -29.27
C ALA A 175 11.20 -24.33 -28.64
N GLU A 176 12.26 -24.71 -27.92
CA GLU A 176 12.32 -25.99 -27.19
C GLU A 176 11.26 -26.06 -26.08
N LEU A 177 11.04 -24.98 -25.32
CA LEU A 177 9.97 -24.88 -24.31
C LEU A 177 8.58 -24.96 -24.93
N LEU A 178 8.33 -24.24 -26.04
CA LEU A 178 7.05 -24.28 -26.73
C LEU A 178 6.78 -25.68 -27.31
N GLY A 179 7.81 -26.35 -27.82
CA GLY A 179 7.75 -27.76 -28.22
C GLY A 179 7.43 -28.69 -27.05
N ALA A 180 8.12 -28.53 -25.93
CA ALA A 180 7.88 -29.35 -24.73
C ALA A 180 6.45 -29.17 -24.17
N VAL A 181 5.95 -27.93 -24.08
CA VAL A 181 4.60 -27.64 -23.59
C VAL A 181 3.52 -28.09 -24.57
N SER A 182 3.81 -28.20 -25.89
CA SER A 182 2.87 -28.77 -26.85
C SER A 182 2.50 -30.24 -26.57
N CYS A 183 3.37 -30.97 -25.87
CA CYS A 183 3.14 -32.34 -25.43
C CYS A 183 2.42 -32.43 -24.08
N VAL A 184 2.39 -31.35 -23.29
CA VAL A 184 1.65 -31.26 -22.04
C VAL A 184 0.20 -30.91 -22.38
N GLY A 185 -0.60 -31.97 -22.53
CA GLY A 185 -1.96 -31.91 -23.09
C GLY A 185 -2.89 -30.89 -22.41
N GLY A 186 -3.73 -30.27 -23.24
CA GLY A 186 -4.80 -29.39 -22.77
C GLY A 186 -5.79 -30.09 -21.82
N TYR A 187 -6.53 -29.29 -21.07
CA TYR A 187 -7.47 -29.63 -19.98
C TYR A 187 -8.42 -30.83 -20.23
N ARG A 188 -8.61 -31.26 -21.49
CA ARG A 188 -9.43 -32.44 -21.86
C ARG A 188 -8.74 -33.79 -21.73
N ARG A 189 -7.41 -33.88 -21.63
CA ARG A 189 -6.68 -35.17 -21.56
C ARG A 189 -6.33 -35.63 -20.14
N ALA A 190 -6.72 -34.87 -19.11
CA ALA A 190 -6.41 -35.19 -17.71
C ALA A 190 -7.49 -36.02 -16.97
N ARG A 191 -8.56 -36.46 -17.64
CA ARG A 191 -9.44 -37.50 -17.06
C ARG A 191 -8.95 -38.85 -17.57
N GLY A 192 -8.37 -39.61 -16.64
CA GLY A 192 -7.79 -40.92 -16.89
C GLY A 192 -8.73 -41.89 -17.58
N LEU A 193 -8.11 -42.78 -18.35
CA LEU A 193 -8.53 -44.18 -18.42
C LEU A 193 -8.05 -44.87 -17.14
#